data_AF-A0A1S2VSG3-F1
#
_entry.id   AF-A0A1S2VSG3-F1
#
_cell.length_a   1.000
_cell.length_b   1.000
_cell.length_c   1.000
_cell.angle_alpha   90.00
_cell.angle_beta   90.00
_cell.angle_gamma   90.00
#
_symmetry.space_group_name_H-M   'P 1'
#
loop_
_entity.id
_entity.type
_entity.pdbx_description
1 polymer ?
#
loop_
_entity_poly.entity_id
_entity_poly.type
_entity_poly.pdbx_seq_one_letter_code
_entity_poly.pdbx_strand_id
1 'polypeptide(L)'
;MKTLVRLLLFCGTVQVAMGQQTVDFRELNRYVNVVPGGTERALKRVEIQSDIDTSWSRWQERGYSFGFNPSLTPMYTTINGILSTPYMIQVRGNAEERNKKRWGYHVFEGYARDDKSRITMLVNKHTELERPVAELYYYGTTYNHTEQAYNWFRIGSDVRQHSFLFGRDQAVFYGSLKLTNVLTLGALGKEDLSSEKPQGDDERNYKEDARYVNYKELKNSGDGTIFYDKDNKIVVIKVDGKWMKLKVEELPAGINYTF
;
A
#
# COMPACT_ATOMS: atom_id res chain seq x y z
N MET A 1 2.32 -60.14 -21.63
CA MET A 1 1.91 -58.80 -22.09
C MET A 1 0.44 -58.46 -21.79
N LYS A 2 -0.53 -59.32 -22.13
CA LYS A 2 -1.97 -59.07 -21.89
C LYS A 2 -2.37 -58.91 -20.40
N THR A 3 -1.67 -59.57 -19.48
CA THR A 3 -1.95 -59.51 -18.03
C THR A 3 -1.47 -58.19 -17.39
N LEU A 4 -0.33 -57.66 -17.86
CA LEU A 4 0.24 -56.40 -17.36
C LEU A 4 -0.61 -55.18 -17.80
N VAL A 5 -1.11 -55.21 -19.04
CA VAL A 5 -2.02 -54.19 -19.58
C VAL A 5 -3.34 -54.15 -18.80
N ARG A 6 -3.88 -55.33 -18.41
CA ARG A 6 -5.09 -55.41 -17.58
C ARG A 6 -4.88 -54.89 -16.16
N LEU A 7 -3.71 -55.13 -15.57
CA LEU A 7 -3.37 -54.61 -14.23
C LEU A 7 -3.23 -53.08 -14.24
N LEU A 8 -2.60 -52.53 -15.28
CA LEU A 8 -2.46 -51.07 -15.46
C LEU A 8 -3.79 -50.38 -15.73
N LEU A 9 -4.68 -50.99 -16.51
CA LEU A 9 -6.06 -50.50 -16.71
C LEU A 9 -6.87 -50.55 -15.41
N PHE A 10 -6.73 -51.60 -14.61
CA PHE A 10 -7.41 -51.71 -13.32
C PHE A 10 -6.91 -50.67 -12.30
N CYS A 11 -5.58 -50.50 -12.17
CA CYS A 11 -4.99 -49.44 -11.33
C CYS A 11 -5.38 -48.04 -11.81
N GLY A 12 -5.45 -47.82 -13.13
CA GLY A 12 -5.93 -46.56 -13.71
C GLY A 12 -7.39 -46.25 -13.36
N THR A 13 -8.28 -47.25 -13.41
CA THR A 13 -9.69 -47.07 -13.03
C THR A 13 -9.90 -46.82 -11.53
N VAL A 14 -9.09 -47.44 -10.66
CA VAL A 14 -9.14 -47.20 -9.21
C VAL A 14 -8.64 -45.79 -8.87
N GLN A 15 -7.63 -45.27 -9.56
CA GLN A 15 -7.17 -43.89 -9.36
C GLN A 15 -8.17 -42.84 -9.86
N VAL A 16 -8.91 -43.12 -10.95
CA VAL A 16 -9.96 -42.21 -11.45
C VAL A 16 -11.17 -42.21 -10.50
N ALA A 17 -11.52 -43.35 -9.89
CA ALA A 17 -12.61 -43.45 -8.93
C ALA A 17 -12.30 -42.79 -7.57
N MET A 18 -11.03 -42.80 -7.11
CA MET A 18 -10.63 -42.14 -5.86
C MET A 18 -10.37 -40.63 -6.02
N GLY A 19 -10.35 -40.10 -7.25
CA GLY A 19 -10.19 -38.67 -7.54
C GLY A 19 -11.47 -37.85 -7.44
N GLN A 20 -12.63 -38.50 -7.35
CA GLN A 20 -13.91 -37.85 -7.06
C GLN A 20 -14.35 -38.21 -5.64
N GLN A 21 -13.69 -37.63 -4.64
CA GLN A 21 -14.35 -37.47 -3.35
C GLN A 21 -15.58 -36.59 -3.59
N THR A 22 -16.76 -37.22 -3.64
CA THR A 22 -18.03 -36.52 -3.53
C THR A 22 -17.98 -35.76 -2.21
N VAL A 23 -17.76 -34.45 -2.28
CA VAL A 23 -17.89 -33.59 -1.12
C VAL A 23 -19.30 -33.82 -0.58
N ASP A 24 -19.41 -34.34 0.64
CA ASP A 24 -20.71 -34.54 1.25
C ASP A 24 -21.35 -33.16 1.39
N PHE A 25 -22.39 -32.90 0.58
CA PHE A 25 -23.14 -31.65 0.63
C PHE A 25 -23.71 -31.36 2.02
N ARG A 26 -23.86 -32.38 2.89
CA ARG A 26 -24.27 -32.21 4.29
C ARG A 26 -23.20 -31.50 5.13
N GLU A 27 -21.93 -31.69 4.84
CA GLU A 27 -20.84 -30.98 5.50
C GLU A 27 -20.76 -29.52 5.03
N LEU A 28 -21.02 -29.26 3.74
CA LEU A 28 -21.11 -27.89 3.22
C LEU A 28 -22.27 -27.10 3.85
N ASN A 29 -23.41 -27.75 4.11
CA ASN A 29 -24.56 -27.12 4.74
C ASN A 29 -24.28 -26.61 6.17
N ARG A 30 -23.25 -27.11 6.86
CA ARG A 30 -22.87 -26.60 8.20
C ARG A 30 -22.24 -25.21 8.12
N TYR A 31 -21.60 -24.91 6.99
CA TYR A 31 -20.79 -23.71 6.80
C TYR A 31 -21.37 -22.76 5.77
N VAL A 32 -22.44 -23.12 5.06
CA VAL A 32 -23.07 -22.30 4.03
C VAL A 32 -24.58 -22.23 4.27
N ASN A 33 -25.06 -21.06 4.69
CA ASN A 33 -26.48 -20.79 4.92
C ASN A 33 -27.03 -19.87 3.82
N VAL A 34 -28.18 -20.22 3.24
CA VAL A 34 -28.93 -19.32 2.34
C VAL A 34 -30.07 -18.69 3.12
N VAL A 35 -29.99 -17.39 3.40
CA VAL A 35 -30.98 -16.66 4.20
C VAL A 35 -31.71 -15.60 3.36
N PRO A 36 -32.92 -15.16 3.75
CA PRO A 36 -33.64 -14.10 3.04
C PRO A 36 -32.85 -12.80 2.99
N GLY A 37 -32.83 -12.15 1.82
CA GLY A 37 -32.13 -10.89 1.56
C GLY A 37 -32.94 -9.62 1.86
N GLY A 38 -34.23 -9.75 2.17
CA GLY A 38 -35.14 -8.64 2.46
C GLY A 38 -36.58 -9.09 2.68
N THR A 39 -37.50 -8.14 2.81
CA THR A 39 -38.95 -8.40 2.96
C THR A 39 -39.60 -8.90 1.66
N GLU A 40 -38.97 -8.65 0.51
CA GLU A 40 -39.41 -9.17 -0.78
C GLU A 40 -38.92 -10.61 -1.01
N ARG A 41 -39.87 -11.51 -1.28
CA ARG A 41 -39.71 -12.98 -1.13
C ARG A 41 -38.72 -13.66 -2.09
N ALA A 42 -38.11 -12.93 -3.03
CA ALA A 42 -37.25 -13.53 -4.06
C ALA A 42 -35.74 -13.33 -3.83
N LEU A 43 -35.32 -12.38 -3.00
CA LEU A 43 -33.89 -12.11 -2.79
C LEU A 43 -33.29 -13.02 -1.71
N LYS A 44 -32.11 -13.58 -1.99
CA LYS A 44 -31.35 -14.46 -1.10
C LYS A 44 -29.96 -13.90 -0.87
N ARG A 45 -29.40 -14.13 0.32
CA ARG A 45 -27.99 -13.87 0.65
C ARG A 45 -27.36 -15.17 1.16
N VAL A 46 -26.08 -15.33 0.88
CA VAL A 46 -25.30 -16.47 1.36
C VAL A 46 -24.46 -16.01 2.54
N GLU A 47 -24.54 -16.75 3.63
CA GLU A 47 -23.68 -16.59 4.79
C GLU A 47 -22.74 -17.80 4.83
N ILE A 48 -21.44 -17.54 4.89
CA ILE A 48 -20.41 -18.57 5.04
C ILE A 48 -19.85 -18.45 6.46
N GLN A 49 -19.87 -19.55 7.20
CA GLN A 49 -19.39 -19.63 8.58
C GLN A 49 -18.20 -20.60 8.65
N SER A 50 -17.34 -20.43 9.64
CA SER A 50 -16.26 -21.38 9.94
C SER A 50 -16.12 -21.52 11.44
N ASP A 51 -15.87 -22.74 11.91
CA ASP A 51 -15.55 -22.97 13.32
C ASP A 51 -14.22 -22.30 13.68
N ILE A 52 -14.11 -21.82 14.92
CA ILE A 52 -12.86 -21.27 15.48
C ILE A 52 -12.24 -22.37 16.33
N ASP A 53 -11.10 -22.90 15.89
CA ASP A 53 -10.29 -23.81 16.70
C ASP A 53 -9.40 -23.02 17.66
N THR A 54 -9.89 -22.74 18.87
CA THR A 54 -9.12 -22.04 19.91
C THR A 54 -7.93 -22.86 20.42
N SER A 55 -7.87 -24.16 20.13
CA SER A 55 -6.76 -25.05 20.50
C SER A 55 -5.65 -25.09 19.46
N TRP A 56 -5.82 -24.39 18.33
CA TRP A 56 -4.86 -24.40 17.24
C TRP A 56 -3.49 -23.88 17.70
N SER A 57 -2.50 -24.77 17.75
CA SER A 57 -1.14 -24.45 18.26
C SER A 57 -0.42 -23.35 17.48
N ARG A 58 -0.92 -23.02 16.29
CA ARG A 58 -0.34 -22.05 15.37
C ARG A 58 -0.93 -20.64 15.45
N TRP A 59 -1.80 -20.35 16.42
CA TRP A 59 -2.21 -18.96 16.71
C TRP A 59 -1.02 -18.01 16.93
N GLN A 60 0.12 -18.55 17.36
CA GLN A 60 1.36 -17.80 17.57
C GLN A 60 2.18 -17.58 16.29
N GLU A 61 1.88 -18.34 15.23
CA GLU A 61 2.57 -18.26 13.94
C GLU A 61 1.88 -17.23 13.04
N ARG A 62 2.45 -16.03 12.88
CA ARG A 62 1.90 -14.96 12.03
C ARG A 62 1.67 -15.37 10.55
N GLY A 63 2.26 -16.48 10.10
CA GLY A 63 2.36 -16.90 8.71
C GLY A 63 1.71 -18.24 8.34
N TYR A 64 0.90 -18.91 9.17
CA TYR A 64 0.44 -20.27 8.82
C TYR A 64 -0.82 -20.37 7.91
N SER A 65 -0.99 -21.53 7.24
CA SER A 65 -1.28 -21.76 5.81
C SER A 65 -2.74 -21.82 5.28
N PHE A 66 -2.97 -21.21 4.11
CA PHE A 66 -3.80 -21.70 2.98
C PHE A 66 -2.97 -21.60 1.69
N GLY A 67 -3.19 -22.47 0.70
CA GLY A 67 -2.30 -22.56 -0.46
C GLY A 67 -2.89 -22.80 -1.85
N PHE A 68 -2.15 -22.35 -2.86
CA PHE A 68 -2.39 -22.40 -4.31
C PHE A 68 -1.12 -22.90 -5.01
N ASN A 69 -1.26 -23.94 -5.84
CA ASN A 69 -0.15 -24.50 -6.61
C ASN A 69 0.37 -23.52 -7.69
N PRO A 70 1.65 -23.11 -7.66
CA PRO A 70 2.21 -22.09 -8.56
C PRO A 70 2.40 -22.54 -10.01
N SER A 71 2.32 -23.83 -10.33
CA SER A 71 2.31 -24.29 -11.73
C SER A 71 0.95 -24.07 -12.41
N LEU A 72 -0.05 -23.64 -11.66
CA LEU A 72 -1.41 -23.43 -12.12
C LEU A 72 -1.73 -21.94 -12.11
N THR A 73 -2.46 -21.48 -13.13
CA THR A 73 -2.99 -20.12 -13.15
C THR A 73 -3.93 -19.93 -11.95
N PRO A 74 -3.74 -18.91 -11.09
CA PRO A 74 -4.65 -18.64 -9.99
C PRO A 74 -6.06 -18.40 -10.52
N MET A 75 -7.00 -19.26 -10.13
CA MET A 75 -8.42 -19.00 -10.30
C MET A 75 -8.88 -18.14 -9.12
N TYR A 76 -9.29 -16.91 -9.39
CA TYR A 76 -9.81 -16.02 -8.36
C TYR A 76 -11.28 -16.35 -8.09
N THR A 77 -11.66 -16.36 -6.81
CA THR A 77 -13.07 -16.37 -6.41
C THR A 77 -13.61 -14.95 -6.54
N THR A 78 -14.67 -14.78 -7.33
CA THR A 78 -15.34 -13.48 -7.48
C THR A 78 -16.52 -13.40 -6.53
N ILE A 79 -16.62 -12.33 -5.75
CA ILE A 79 -17.80 -12.02 -4.94
C ILE A 79 -18.53 -10.86 -5.62
N ASN A 80 -19.63 -11.16 -6.32
CA ASN A 80 -20.49 -10.17 -6.97
C ASN A 80 -21.54 -9.63 -5.97
N GLY A 81 -21.06 -8.99 -4.89
CA GLY A 81 -21.90 -8.51 -3.80
C GLY A 81 -21.07 -7.93 -2.64
N ILE A 82 -21.74 -7.58 -1.55
CA ILE A 82 -21.08 -7.06 -0.34
C ILE A 82 -20.47 -8.22 0.44
N LEU A 83 -19.15 -8.19 0.65
CA LEU A 83 -18.49 -9.01 1.68
C LEU A 83 -18.48 -8.20 2.98
N SER A 84 -19.24 -8.64 3.98
CA SER A 84 -19.27 -8.03 5.31
C SER A 84 -18.99 -9.12 6.34
N THR A 85 -18.02 -8.88 7.23
CA THR A 85 -17.65 -9.81 8.29
C THR A 85 -17.24 -9.03 9.55
N PRO A 86 -17.64 -9.49 10.75
CA PRO A 86 -17.13 -8.94 12.01
C PRO A 86 -15.72 -9.47 12.33
N TYR A 87 -15.18 -10.37 11.51
CA TYR A 87 -13.87 -11.01 11.69
C TYR A 87 -12.80 -10.38 10.81
N MET A 88 -11.53 -10.65 11.15
CA MET A 88 -10.38 -10.15 10.40
C MET A 88 -10.37 -10.66 8.95
N ILE A 89 -10.26 -9.73 7.99
CA ILE A 89 -9.86 -10.07 6.62
C ILE A 89 -8.33 -10.01 6.57
N GLN A 90 -7.69 -11.16 6.40
CA GLN A 90 -6.24 -11.23 6.25
C GLN A 90 -5.85 -11.23 4.77
N VAL A 91 -5.17 -10.17 4.32
CA VAL A 91 -4.48 -10.18 3.02
C VAL A 91 -2.99 -10.34 3.24
N ARG A 92 -2.40 -11.32 2.55
CA ARG A 92 -0.96 -11.64 2.64
C ARG A 92 -0.32 -11.45 1.29
N GLY A 93 0.67 -10.57 1.22
CA GLY A 93 1.56 -10.39 0.08
C GLY A 93 2.97 -10.79 0.50
N ASN A 94 3.44 -11.96 0.09
CA ASN A 94 4.82 -12.39 0.32
C ASN A 94 5.32 -13.20 -0.89
N ALA A 95 6.55 -12.89 -1.32
CA ALA A 95 7.24 -13.60 -2.38
C ALA A 95 7.72 -15.01 -1.96
N GLU A 96 7.89 -15.25 -0.66
CA GLU A 96 8.46 -16.49 -0.11
C GLU A 96 7.43 -17.48 0.46
N GLU A 97 6.14 -17.13 0.49
CA GLU A 97 5.10 -18.10 0.84
C GLU A 97 4.91 -19.11 -0.31
N ARG A 98 4.66 -20.38 0.04
CA ARG A 98 4.52 -21.53 -0.88
C ARG A 98 3.45 -21.35 -1.97
N ASN A 99 2.68 -20.25 -1.92
CA ASN A 99 1.45 -20.00 -2.67
C ASN A 99 1.26 -18.51 -3.02
N LYS A 100 2.26 -17.92 -3.71
CA LYS A 100 2.27 -16.51 -4.15
C LYS A 100 0.88 -16.03 -4.57
N LYS A 101 0.28 -15.09 -3.82
CA LYS A 101 -0.80 -14.26 -4.34
C LYS A 101 -0.21 -13.29 -5.37
N ARG A 102 -1.06 -12.77 -6.26
CA ARG A 102 -0.75 -11.85 -7.39
C ARG A 102 0.54 -11.03 -7.19
N TRP A 103 1.34 -10.90 -8.25
CA TRP A 103 2.67 -10.28 -8.29
C TRP A 103 2.96 -9.25 -7.18
N GLY A 104 4.00 -9.51 -6.38
CA GLY A 104 4.62 -8.51 -5.52
C GLY A 104 3.78 -8.10 -4.30
N TYR A 105 4.43 -7.41 -3.39
CA TYR A 105 4.09 -6.69 -2.15
C TYR A 105 2.67 -6.13 -1.89
N HIS A 106 1.67 -6.36 -2.74
CA HIS A 106 0.32 -5.80 -2.69
C HIS A 106 -0.53 -6.42 -1.58
N VAL A 107 -1.06 -5.58 -0.70
CA VAL A 107 -2.00 -5.93 0.37
C VAL A 107 -3.44 -5.60 -0.02
N PHE A 108 -3.66 -4.50 -0.72
CA PHE A 108 -5.00 -4.08 -1.11
C PHE A 108 -4.96 -3.23 -2.37
N GLU A 109 -5.94 -3.43 -3.24
CA GLU A 109 -6.19 -2.59 -4.41
C GLU A 109 -7.68 -2.25 -4.50
N GLY A 110 -7.98 -0.97 -4.68
CA GLY A 110 -9.34 -0.49 -4.95
C GLY A 110 -9.36 0.33 -6.22
N TYR A 111 -10.21 -0.03 -7.18
CA TYR A 111 -10.32 0.67 -8.46
C TYR A 111 -11.41 1.74 -8.38
N ALA A 112 -11.18 2.87 -9.05
CA ALA A 112 -12.17 3.90 -9.22
C ALA A 112 -13.35 3.38 -10.07
N ARG A 113 -14.49 4.07 -10.00
CA ARG A 113 -15.72 3.68 -10.73
C ARG A 113 -15.51 3.51 -12.25
N ASP A 114 -14.55 4.23 -12.82
CA ASP A 114 -14.23 4.18 -14.24
C ASP A 114 -13.02 3.28 -14.56
N ASP A 115 -12.51 2.53 -13.57
CA ASP A 115 -11.33 1.66 -13.64
C ASP A 115 -10.03 2.34 -14.10
N LYS A 116 -9.99 3.67 -14.08
CA LYS A 116 -8.84 4.44 -14.57
C LYS A 116 -7.83 4.80 -13.50
N SER A 117 -8.22 4.74 -12.23
CA SER A 117 -7.40 5.12 -11.08
C SER A 117 -7.51 4.04 -10.02
N ARG A 118 -6.48 3.87 -9.19
CA ARG A 118 -6.44 2.78 -8.23
C ARG A 118 -5.71 3.16 -6.95
N ILE A 119 -6.36 2.97 -5.80
CA ILE A 119 -5.67 2.98 -4.51
C ILE A 119 -4.88 1.69 -4.38
N THR A 120 -3.61 1.78 -4.02
CA THR A 120 -2.71 0.63 -3.88
C THR A 120 -2.01 0.70 -2.53
N MET A 121 -2.13 -0.37 -1.73
CA MET A 121 -1.36 -0.55 -0.51
C MET A 121 -0.33 -1.66 -0.72
N LEU A 122 0.94 -1.34 -0.52
CA LEU A 122 2.05 -2.27 -0.58
C LEU A 122 2.72 -2.39 0.79
N VAL A 123 3.31 -3.55 1.10
CA VAL A 123 4.13 -3.73 2.30
C VAL A 123 5.45 -4.39 1.94
N ASN A 124 6.54 -3.82 2.47
CA ASN A 124 7.91 -4.29 2.34
C ASN A 124 8.39 -4.39 0.88
N LYS A 125 7.85 -3.55 -0.02
CA LYS A 125 8.38 -3.40 -1.39
C LYS A 125 9.78 -2.81 -1.36
N HIS A 126 9.96 -1.77 -0.55
CA HIS A 126 11.22 -1.07 -0.37
C HIS A 126 11.65 -1.08 1.09
N THR A 127 12.95 -0.83 1.30
CA THR A 127 13.56 -0.54 2.59
C THR A 127 14.12 0.87 2.52
N GLU A 128 13.64 1.75 3.41
CA GLU A 128 14.08 3.13 3.53
C GLU A 128 14.52 3.39 4.97
N LEU A 129 15.62 4.13 5.13
CA LEU A 129 16.20 4.43 6.45
C LEU A 129 16.34 3.15 7.32
N GLU A 130 16.88 2.09 6.70
CA GLU A 130 17.13 0.77 7.31
C GLU A 130 15.88 0.00 7.74
N ARG A 131 14.68 0.46 7.36
CA ARG A 131 13.40 -0.15 7.75
C ARG A 131 12.52 -0.46 6.54
N PRO A 132 11.82 -1.61 6.51
CA PRO A 132 10.88 -1.91 5.45
C PRO A 132 9.68 -0.95 5.49
N VAL A 133 9.19 -0.54 4.32
CA VAL A 133 8.14 0.47 4.19
C VAL A 133 6.80 -0.17 3.84
N ALA A 134 5.74 0.31 4.50
CA ALA A 134 4.36 0.15 4.02
C ALA A 134 3.97 1.40 3.24
N GLU A 135 3.54 1.21 2.00
CA GLU A 135 3.26 2.29 1.06
C GLU A 135 1.76 2.33 0.78
N LEU A 136 1.21 3.53 0.72
CA LEU A 136 -0.17 3.76 0.31
C LEU A 136 -0.22 4.96 -0.62
N TYR A 137 -0.70 4.74 -1.84
CA TYR A 137 -0.82 5.81 -2.83
C TYR A 137 -2.05 5.61 -3.71
N TYR A 138 -2.52 6.72 -4.28
CA TYR A 138 -3.63 6.73 -5.22
C TYR A 138 -3.12 6.99 -6.63
N TYR A 139 -3.09 5.94 -7.43
CA TYR A 139 -2.59 6.00 -8.80
C TYR A 139 -3.65 6.57 -9.75
N GLY A 140 -3.23 7.45 -10.65
CA GLY A 140 -4.04 8.02 -11.73
C GLY A 140 -4.04 7.16 -12.98
N THR A 141 -4.29 7.80 -14.13
CA THR A 141 -4.39 7.14 -15.44
C THR A 141 -3.05 6.79 -16.08
N THR A 142 -1.99 7.47 -15.67
CA THR A 142 -0.68 7.38 -16.32
C THR A 142 0.15 6.30 -15.65
N TYR A 143 0.61 5.29 -16.41
CA TYR A 143 1.39 4.18 -15.87
C TYR A 143 2.90 4.44 -15.92
N ASN A 144 3.37 5.40 -15.15
CA ASN A 144 4.79 5.66 -14.90
C ASN A 144 5.01 6.20 -13.47
N HIS A 145 6.24 6.62 -13.15
CA HIS A 145 6.53 7.16 -11.82
C HIS A 145 6.40 8.67 -11.73
N THR A 146 5.97 9.40 -12.78
CA THR A 146 5.89 10.88 -12.76
C THR A 146 4.84 11.41 -11.78
N GLU A 147 4.96 12.66 -11.34
CA GLU A 147 3.96 13.30 -10.45
C GLU A 147 2.51 13.14 -10.97
N GLN A 148 2.29 13.31 -12.28
CA GLN A 148 0.97 13.18 -12.91
C GLN A 148 0.39 11.75 -12.89
N ALA A 149 1.20 10.74 -12.59
CA ALA A 149 0.74 9.37 -12.37
C ALA A 149 0.04 9.18 -11.03
N TYR A 150 0.10 10.16 -10.13
CA TYR A 150 -0.47 10.07 -8.79
C TYR A 150 -1.56 11.11 -8.59
N ASN A 151 -2.69 10.67 -8.07
CA ASN A 151 -3.80 11.50 -7.66
C ASN A 151 -3.66 11.89 -6.18
N TRP A 152 -4.46 12.87 -5.74
CA TRP A 152 -4.57 13.23 -4.33
C TRP A 152 -5.21 12.12 -3.50
N PHE A 153 -4.49 11.67 -2.47
CA PHE A 153 -5.01 10.82 -1.41
C PHE A 153 -5.37 11.68 -0.19
N ARG A 154 -6.62 11.63 0.25
CA ARG A 154 -7.10 12.44 1.38
C ARG A 154 -7.19 11.63 2.67
N ILE A 155 -6.71 12.20 3.77
CA ILE A 155 -6.81 11.62 5.11
C ILE A 155 -7.58 12.58 6.03
N GLY A 156 -8.73 12.13 6.54
CA GLY A 156 -9.44 12.75 7.67
C GLY A 156 -10.91 13.11 7.45
N SER A 157 -11.30 13.61 6.26
CA SER A 157 -12.69 14.02 5.99
C SER A 157 -13.06 13.90 4.51
N ASP A 158 -14.32 13.65 4.18
CA ASP A 158 -14.85 13.72 2.82
C ASP A 158 -15.21 15.15 2.37
N VAL A 159 -15.17 16.15 3.27
CA VAL A 159 -15.51 17.54 2.98
C VAL A 159 -14.36 18.26 2.27
N ARG A 160 -14.64 18.93 1.14
CA ARG A 160 -13.62 19.68 0.36
C ARG A 160 -12.96 20.76 1.20
N GLN A 161 -11.64 20.95 1.05
CA GLN A 161 -10.85 21.94 1.81
C GLN A 161 -10.89 21.76 3.34
N HIS A 162 -11.23 20.55 3.80
CA HIS A 162 -10.95 20.11 5.15
C HIS A 162 -9.99 18.93 5.09
N SER A 163 -9.24 18.70 6.17
CA SER A 163 -8.25 17.62 6.33
C SER A 163 -6.97 17.78 5.50
N PHE A 164 -6.33 16.69 5.07
CA PHE A 164 -4.97 16.66 4.53
C PHE A 164 -4.92 15.88 3.22
N LEU A 165 -4.28 16.45 2.19
CA LEU A 165 -4.04 15.80 0.90
C LEU A 165 -2.58 15.38 0.80
N PHE A 166 -2.34 14.18 0.28
CA PHE A 166 -1.02 13.64 -0.01
C PHE A 166 -0.98 13.19 -1.48
N GLY A 167 0.02 13.69 -2.22
CA GLY A 167 0.34 13.27 -3.59
C GLY A 167 1.69 12.57 -3.62
N ARG A 168 2.32 12.50 -4.80
CA ARG A 168 3.67 11.90 -4.94
C ARG A 168 4.73 12.69 -4.16
N ASP A 169 4.89 13.96 -4.49
CA ASP A 169 5.96 14.83 -3.97
C ASP A 169 5.42 16.00 -3.13
N GLN A 170 4.12 16.05 -2.88
CA GLN A 170 3.45 17.19 -2.24
C GLN A 170 2.43 16.74 -1.20
N ALA A 171 2.29 17.55 -0.15
CA ALA A 171 1.23 17.42 0.83
C ALA A 171 0.61 18.79 1.14
N VAL A 172 -0.73 18.86 1.18
CA VAL A 172 -1.49 20.08 1.42
C VAL A 172 -2.32 19.92 2.69
N PHE A 173 -2.12 20.83 3.63
CA PHE A 173 -2.74 20.79 4.95
C PHE A 173 -3.79 21.89 5.03
N TYR A 174 -5.08 21.53 4.93
CA TYR A 174 -6.17 22.48 5.14
C TYR A 174 -6.57 22.63 6.62
N GLY A 175 -6.22 21.62 7.45
CA GLY A 175 -6.45 21.64 8.89
C GLY A 175 -5.31 22.27 9.69
N SER A 176 -5.56 22.48 10.99
CA SER A 176 -4.51 22.87 11.93
C SER A 176 -3.46 21.76 12.07
N LEU A 177 -2.19 22.13 11.91
CA LEU A 177 -1.04 21.26 12.16
C LEU A 177 -0.40 21.67 13.49
N LYS A 178 -0.47 20.81 14.51
CA LYS A 178 0.24 20.98 15.77
C LYS A 178 1.40 19.99 15.84
N LEU A 179 2.62 20.49 15.84
CA LEU A 179 3.84 19.70 16.05
C LEU A 179 4.20 19.77 17.54
N THR A 180 4.20 18.62 18.24
CA THR A 180 4.57 18.55 19.67
C THR A 180 6.04 18.21 19.90
N ASN A 181 6.80 18.04 18.82
CA ASN A 181 8.21 17.70 18.83
C ASN A 181 8.99 18.66 17.90
N VAL A 182 10.30 18.47 17.79
CA VAL A 182 11.17 19.28 16.95
C VAL A 182 10.81 19.16 15.47
N LEU A 183 10.94 20.27 14.75
CA LEU A 183 10.86 20.34 13.29
C LEU A 183 12.25 20.65 12.76
N THR A 184 12.78 19.76 11.93
CA THR A 184 14.04 19.99 11.21
C THR A 184 13.71 20.49 9.81
N LEU A 185 14.27 21.64 9.43
CA LEU A 185 14.15 22.16 8.07
C LEU A 185 14.99 21.32 7.10
N GLY A 186 14.57 21.24 5.84
CA GLY A 186 15.39 20.67 4.78
C GLY A 186 16.74 21.42 4.70
N ALA A 187 17.83 20.70 4.95
CA ALA A 187 19.19 21.23 4.85
C ALA A 187 19.66 21.08 3.41
N LEU A 188 19.56 22.15 2.62
CA LEU A 188 19.82 22.15 1.19
C LEU A 188 21.03 23.01 0.86
N GLY A 189 21.95 22.46 0.07
CA GLY A 189 23.07 23.15 -0.56
C GLY A 189 23.06 22.93 -2.07
N LYS A 190 24.09 23.41 -2.77
CA LYS A 190 24.19 23.28 -4.22
C LYS A 190 24.15 21.83 -4.69
N GLU A 191 24.74 20.90 -3.94
CA GLU A 191 24.70 19.49 -4.32
C GLU A 191 23.33 18.83 -4.13
N ASP A 192 22.41 19.41 -3.37
CA ASP A 192 21.07 18.84 -3.18
C ASP A 192 20.07 19.31 -4.24
N LEU A 193 20.53 20.13 -5.18
CA LEU A 193 19.72 20.73 -6.23
C LEU A 193 20.21 20.28 -7.60
N SER A 194 19.26 19.94 -8.47
CA SER A 194 19.48 19.74 -9.90
C SER A 194 18.44 20.53 -10.68
N SER A 195 18.86 21.40 -11.60
CA SER A 195 17.92 22.11 -12.48
C SER A 195 17.38 21.25 -13.61
N GLU A 196 18.02 20.11 -13.87
CA GLU A 196 17.69 19.19 -14.94
C GLU A 196 17.08 17.91 -14.38
N LYS A 197 15.97 17.47 -15.00
CA LYS A 197 15.36 16.19 -14.63
C LYS A 197 16.24 15.05 -15.18
N PRO A 198 16.63 14.06 -14.36
CA PRO A 198 17.34 12.89 -14.87
C PRO A 198 16.50 12.14 -15.91
N GLN A 199 17.17 11.60 -16.93
CA GLN A 199 16.50 10.77 -17.93
C GLN A 199 16.23 9.36 -17.40
N GLY A 200 15.09 8.79 -17.78
CA GLY A 200 14.73 7.41 -17.47
C GLY A 200 13.70 7.31 -16.36
N ASP A 201 13.76 6.19 -15.63
CA ASP A 201 12.79 5.83 -14.61
C ASP A 201 13.14 6.47 -13.26
N ASP A 202 12.19 7.20 -12.66
CA ASP A 202 12.41 7.97 -11.43
C ASP A 202 12.80 7.04 -10.25
N GLU A 203 12.26 5.82 -10.17
CA GLU A 203 12.61 4.84 -9.13
C GLU A 203 14.07 4.38 -9.25
N ARG A 204 14.57 4.14 -10.47
CA ARG A 204 15.98 3.76 -10.67
C ARG A 204 16.95 4.91 -10.37
N ASN A 205 16.52 6.14 -10.57
CA ASN A 205 17.33 7.36 -10.42
C ASN A 205 16.92 8.19 -9.19
N TYR A 206 16.30 7.57 -8.19
CA TYR A 206 15.59 8.26 -7.10
C TYR A 206 16.41 9.34 -6.39
N LYS A 207 17.73 9.15 -6.23
CA LYS A 207 18.62 10.14 -5.61
C LYS A 207 18.74 11.43 -6.42
N GLU A 208 18.94 11.31 -7.73
CA GLU A 208 19.07 12.46 -8.62
C GLU A 208 17.72 13.10 -8.88
N ASP A 209 16.65 12.30 -8.96
CA ASP A 209 15.29 12.81 -9.10
C ASP A 209 14.88 13.62 -7.85
N ALA A 210 15.24 13.17 -6.63
CA ALA A 210 15.00 13.93 -5.41
C ALA A 210 15.67 15.32 -5.41
N ARG A 211 16.86 15.45 -6.01
CA ARG A 211 17.54 16.76 -6.18
C ARG A 211 16.78 17.67 -7.14
N TYR A 212 16.22 17.09 -8.19
CA TYR A 212 15.36 17.82 -9.13
C TYR A 212 14.05 18.26 -8.47
N VAL A 213 13.44 17.41 -7.65
CA VAL A 213 12.26 17.76 -6.83
C VAL A 213 12.57 18.94 -5.92
N ASN A 214 13.67 18.92 -5.16
CA ASN A 214 14.08 20.06 -4.33
C ASN A 214 14.20 21.36 -5.12
N TYR A 215 14.83 21.32 -6.30
CA TYR A 215 14.93 22.49 -7.18
C TYR A 215 13.55 22.99 -7.64
N LYS A 216 12.67 22.08 -8.08
CA LYS A 216 11.31 22.41 -8.54
C LYS A 216 10.52 23.09 -7.42
N GLU A 217 10.54 22.52 -6.21
CA GLU A 217 9.79 23.04 -5.07
C GLU A 217 10.34 24.40 -4.62
N LEU A 218 11.66 24.59 -4.53
CA LEU A 218 12.22 25.91 -4.22
C LEU A 218 11.91 26.94 -5.31
N LYS A 219 12.00 26.59 -6.59
CA LYS A 219 11.70 27.53 -7.70
C LYS A 219 10.25 27.98 -7.70
N ASN A 220 9.31 27.05 -7.50
CA ASN A 220 7.87 27.28 -7.57
C ASN A 220 7.25 27.66 -6.22
N SER A 221 8.04 27.70 -5.15
CA SER A 221 7.61 28.05 -3.81
C SER A 221 6.94 29.42 -3.72
N GLY A 222 5.98 29.55 -2.80
CA GLY A 222 5.39 30.84 -2.42
C GLY A 222 6.12 31.52 -1.27
N ASP A 223 5.69 32.74 -0.95
CA ASP A 223 6.14 33.45 0.25
C ASP A 223 5.84 32.65 1.52
N GLY A 224 6.71 32.77 2.52
CA GLY A 224 6.67 31.99 3.75
C GLY A 224 7.38 30.64 3.67
N THR A 225 7.93 30.26 2.51
CA THR A 225 8.75 29.04 2.38
C THR A 225 10.08 29.21 3.11
N ILE A 226 10.47 28.24 3.95
CA ILE A 226 11.67 28.29 4.80
C ILE A 226 12.50 27.01 4.59
N PHE A 227 13.82 27.15 4.50
CA PHE A 227 14.77 26.03 4.54
C PHE A 227 16.09 26.43 5.22
N TYR A 228 16.95 25.45 5.51
CA TYR A 228 18.30 25.70 6.00
C TYR A 228 19.30 25.59 4.85
N ASP A 229 19.95 26.71 4.51
CA ASP A 229 21.04 26.74 3.55
C ASP A 229 22.32 26.24 4.23
N LYS A 230 22.70 25.00 3.92
CA LYS A 230 23.84 24.35 4.58
C LYS A 230 25.20 24.86 4.08
N ASP A 231 25.26 25.41 2.87
CA ASP A 231 26.49 25.96 2.28
C ASP A 231 26.88 27.27 2.99
N ASN A 232 25.87 28.10 3.28
CA ASN A 232 26.07 29.40 3.94
C ASN A 232 25.77 29.37 5.45
N LYS A 233 25.27 28.25 5.97
CA LYS A 233 24.90 28.05 7.39
C LYS A 233 23.88 29.07 7.89
N ILE A 234 22.82 29.30 7.11
CA ILE A 234 21.75 30.25 7.44
C ILE A 234 20.37 29.64 7.26
N VAL A 235 19.39 30.16 8.00
CA VAL A 235 17.97 29.92 7.70
C VAL A 235 17.50 30.95 6.69
N VAL A 236 16.85 30.51 5.63
CA VAL A 236 16.37 31.36 4.53
C VAL A 236 14.85 31.29 4.47
N ILE A 237 14.20 32.43 4.26
CA ILE A 237 12.75 32.56 4.08
C ILE A 237 12.44 33.34 2.79
N LYS A 238 11.38 32.96 2.07
CA LYS A 238 10.88 33.73 0.91
C LYS A 238 9.88 34.79 1.36
N VAL A 239 10.12 36.05 0.99
CA VAL A 239 9.26 37.20 1.31
C VAL A 239 9.17 38.10 0.07
N ASP A 240 7.96 38.42 -0.35
CA ASP A 240 7.67 39.21 -1.56
C ASP A 240 8.45 38.72 -2.79
N GLY A 241 8.48 37.40 -2.98
CA GLY A 241 9.18 36.73 -4.07
C GLY A 241 10.70 36.69 -3.96
N LYS A 242 11.30 37.24 -2.89
CA LYS A 242 12.76 37.29 -2.69
C LYS A 242 13.19 36.37 -1.54
N TRP A 243 14.33 35.70 -1.74
CA TRP A 243 14.96 34.93 -0.67
C TRP A 243 15.72 35.86 0.28
N MET A 244 15.41 35.76 1.57
CA MET A 244 15.99 36.59 2.62
C MET A 244 16.53 35.72 3.74
N LYS A 245 17.62 36.16 4.38
CA LYS A 245 18.12 35.54 5.61
C LYS A 245 17.14 35.81 6.75
N LEU A 246 16.71 34.76 7.44
CA LEU A 246 16.01 34.89 8.71
C LEU A 246 17.00 35.34 9.79
N LYS A 247 16.73 36.47 10.44
CA LYS A 247 17.57 36.95 11.55
C LYS A 247 17.32 36.08 12.77
N VAL A 248 18.40 35.51 13.31
CA VAL A 248 18.42 34.77 14.57
C VAL A 248 19.45 35.42 15.49
N GLU A 249 19.24 35.27 16.79
CA GLU A 249 20.17 35.72 17.82
C GLU A 249 20.78 34.50 18.50
N GLU A 250 21.99 34.68 19.04
CA GLU A 250 22.58 33.65 19.90
C GLU A 250 21.70 33.42 21.14
N LEU A 251 21.84 32.24 21.74
CA LEU A 251 21.18 31.97 23.00
C LEU A 251 21.65 32.98 24.07
N PRO A 252 20.76 33.41 24.98
CA PRO A 252 21.14 34.25 26.09
C PRO A 252 22.31 33.67 26.89
N ALA A 253 23.17 34.54 27.44
CA ALA A 253 24.30 34.13 28.26
C ALA A 253 23.85 33.20 29.40
N GLY A 254 24.53 32.07 29.57
CA GLY A 254 24.22 31.05 30.58
C GLY A 254 23.17 30.01 30.15
N ILE A 255 22.54 30.16 28.98
CA ILE A 255 21.68 29.12 28.39
C ILE A 255 22.51 28.25 27.45
N ASN A 256 22.65 26.97 27.78
CA ASN A 256 23.29 25.97 26.94
C ASN A 256 22.50 24.66 26.99
N TYR A 257 22.38 23.98 25.85
CA TYR A 257 21.72 22.70 25.74
C TYR A 257 22.79 21.59 25.77
N THR A 258 22.72 20.68 26.74
CA THR A 258 23.76 19.66 27.00
C THR A 258 23.49 18.30 26.34
N PHE A 259 22.45 18.22 25.51
CA PHE A 259 22.05 16.98 24.84
C PHE A 259 22.81 16.78 23.53
#